data_AF-A0A0A0LIN6-F1
#
_entry.id   AF-A0A0A0LIN6-F1
#
_cell.length_a   1.000
_cell.length_b   1.000
_cell.length_c   1.000
_cell.angle_alpha   90.00
_cell.angle_beta   90.00
_cell.angle_gamma   90.00
#
_symmetry.space_group_name_H-M   'P 1'
#
loop_
_entity.id
_entity.type
_entity.pdbx_description
1 polymer ?
#
loop_
_entity_poly.entity_id
_entity_poly.type
_entity_poly.pdbx_seq_one_letter_code
_entity_poly.pdbx_strand_id
1 'polypeptide(L)'
;MASKLHQLQSKACQATQFACKHGSSYYKQLLEQNKQYIQEPATVEKCSLLSKQLLYTRLASIPGRYESFWKELDYVKNLWKNRQELKVEDAGIAALFGLECFAWFCAGEIVGRGFTFTGYYV
;
A
#
# COMPACT_ATOMS: atom_id res chain seq x y z
N MET A 1 28.99 -2.47 -11.67
CA MET A 1 27.67 -2.23 -11.04
C MET A 1 27.19 -0.76 -11.13
N ALA A 2 28.09 0.24 -11.11
CA ALA A 2 27.72 1.66 -11.28
C ALA A 2 27.01 2.01 -12.61
N SER A 3 27.37 1.38 -13.73
CA SER A 3 26.73 1.65 -15.04
C SER A 3 25.25 1.23 -15.12
N LYS A 4 24.82 0.26 -14.31
CA LYS A 4 23.41 -0.17 -14.24
C LYS A 4 22.56 0.79 -13.42
N LEU A 5 23.15 1.37 -12.37
CA LEU A 5 22.52 2.43 -11.57
C LEU A 5 22.32 3.70 -12.40
N HIS A 6 23.29 4.08 -13.23
CA HIS A 6 23.16 5.23 -14.13
C HIS A 6 22.09 5.00 -15.21
N GLN A 7 21.99 3.77 -15.76
CA GLN A 7 20.90 3.40 -16.66
C GLN A 7 19.54 3.44 -15.97
N LEU A 8 19.41 2.91 -14.75
CA LEU A 8 18.19 2.99 -13.96
C LEU A 8 17.81 4.44 -13.65
N GLN A 9 18.77 5.30 -13.30
CA GLN A 9 18.55 6.72 -13.08
C GLN A 9 18.05 7.42 -14.35
N SER A 10 18.67 7.15 -15.51
CA SER A 10 18.22 7.72 -16.79
C SER A 10 16.82 7.25 -17.21
N LYS A 11 16.47 5.98 -16.91
CA LYS A 11 15.17 5.40 -17.21
C LYS A 11 14.10 5.87 -16.23
N ALA A 12 14.45 6.02 -14.96
CA ALA A 12 13.60 6.66 -13.95
C ALA A 12 13.35 8.13 -14.31
N CYS A 13 14.38 8.87 -14.72
CA CYS A 13 14.23 10.25 -15.16
C CYS A 13 13.33 10.36 -16.40
N GLN A 14 13.49 9.49 -17.40
CA GLN A 14 12.58 9.42 -18.56
C GLN A 14 11.15 9.03 -18.16
N ALA A 15 10.98 8.08 -17.23
CA ALA A 15 9.66 7.69 -16.73
C ALA A 15 8.99 8.83 -15.95
N THR A 16 9.74 9.57 -15.13
CA THR A 16 9.26 10.78 -14.45
C THR A 16 8.92 11.87 -15.46
N GLN A 17 9.73 12.06 -16.51
CA GLN A 17 9.44 13.03 -17.57
C GLN A 17 8.18 12.65 -18.35
N PHE A 18 8.00 11.37 -18.64
CA PHE A 18 6.81 10.84 -19.31
C PHE A 18 5.56 10.98 -18.42
N ALA A 19 5.67 10.61 -17.14
CA ALA A 19 4.62 10.80 -16.14
C ALA A 19 4.31 12.28 -15.91
N CYS A 20 5.28 13.18 -16.00
CA CYS A 20 5.05 14.62 -15.87
C CYS A 20 4.37 15.19 -17.13
N LYS A 21 4.79 14.76 -18.33
CA LYS A 21 4.21 15.19 -19.61
C LYS A 21 2.79 14.67 -19.84
N HIS A 22 2.52 13.40 -19.52
CA HIS A 22 1.23 12.75 -19.74
C HIS A 22 0.36 12.61 -18.49
N GLY A 23 0.94 12.76 -17.29
CA GLY A 23 0.20 12.65 -16.03
C GLY A 23 -0.78 13.80 -15.84
N SER A 24 -0.47 15.00 -16.33
CA SER A 24 -1.42 16.13 -16.27
C SER A 24 -2.65 15.91 -17.16
N SER A 25 -2.47 15.39 -18.38
CA SER A 25 -3.58 15.03 -19.27
C SER A 25 -4.37 13.83 -18.76
N TYR A 26 -3.68 12.81 -18.23
CA TYR A 26 -4.33 11.64 -17.65
C TYR A 26 -5.11 11.99 -16.38
N TYR A 27 -4.54 12.82 -15.52
CA TYR A 27 -5.20 13.34 -14.32
C TYR A 27 -6.45 14.13 -14.65
N LYS A 28 -6.39 15.01 -15.67
CA LYS A 28 -7.57 15.74 -16.15
C LYS A 28 -8.65 14.80 -16.68
N GLN A 29 -8.30 13.85 -17.54
CA GLN A 29 -9.25 12.86 -18.06
C GLN A 29 -9.89 12.03 -16.94
N LEU A 30 -9.10 11.63 -15.94
CA LEU A 30 -9.59 10.86 -14.79
C LEU A 30 -10.54 11.70 -13.93
N LEU A 31 -10.22 12.98 -13.69
CA LEU A 31 -11.13 13.90 -13.00
C LEU A 31 -12.42 14.10 -13.79
N GLU A 32 -12.35 14.22 -15.12
CA GLU A 32 -13.52 14.38 -15.98
C GLU A 32 -14.46 13.16 -15.92
N GLN A 33 -13.90 11.95 -15.95
CA GLN A 33 -14.69 10.72 -15.80
C GLN A 33 -15.27 10.55 -14.38
N ASN A 34 -14.56 11.06 -13.36
CA ASN A 34 -14.98 10.94 -11.97
C ASN A 34 -15.73 12.17 -11.45
N LYS A 35 -16.17 13.09 -12.33
CA LYS A 35 -16.91 14.31 -11.97
C LYS A 35 -18.09 14.06 -11.04
N GLN A 36 -18.78 12.93 -11.19
CA GLN A 36 -19.90 12.52 -10.34
C GLN A 36 -19.54 12.35 -8.85
N TYR A 37 -18.26 12.11 -8.53
CA TYR A 37 -17.75 11.96 -7.16
C TYR A 37 -17.07 13.24 -6.64
N ILE A 38 -16.89 14.25 -7.50
CA ILE A 38 -16.23 15.50 -7.16
C ILE A 38 -17.28 16.46 -6.61
N GLN A 39 -17.09 16.83 -5.35
CA GLN A 39 -18.04 17.67 -4.64
C GLN A 39 -17.64 19.15 -4.77
N GLU A 40 -18.30 19.89 -5.66
CA GLU A 40 -18.14 21.35 -5.79
C GLU A 40 -19.10 22.08 -4.81
N PRO A 41 -18.78 23.25 -4.23
CA PRO A 41 -17.49 23.96 -4.27
C PRO A 41 -16.42 23.32 -3.36
N ALA A 42 -15.16 23.41 -3.78
CA ALA A 42 -13.97 22.99 -3.03
C ALA A 42 -13.63 24.00 -1.90
N THR A 43 -14.60 24.28 -1.03
CA THR A 43 -14.40 25.16 0.14
C THR A 43 -13.61 24.40 1.21
N VAL A 44 -12.71 25.09 1.91
CA VAL A 44 -11.85 24.51 2.97
C VAL A 44 -12.68 23.76 4.04
N GLU A 45 -13.85 24.29 4.37
CA GLU A 45 -14.77 23.67 5.33
C GLU A 45 -15.35 22.34 4.84
N LYS A 46 -15.71 22.27 3.55
CA LYS A 46 -16.24 21.04 2.92
C LYS A 46 -15.16 19.97 2.81
N CYS A 47 -13.92 20.38 2.52
CA CYS A 47 -12.77 19.48 2.50
C CYS A 47 -12.50 18.89 3.90
N SER A 48 -12.54 19.74 4.95
CA SER A 48 -12.39 19.30 6.34
C SER A 48 -13.50 18.33 6.76
N LEU A 49 -14.75 18.60 6.38
CA LEU A 49 -15.89 17.73 6.67
C LEU A 49 -15.77 16.39 5.96
N LEU A 50 -15.48 16.38 4.66
CA LEU A 50 -15.27 15.15 3.88
C LEU A 50 -14.10 14.33 4.41
N SER A 51 -13.00 14.97 4.81
CA SER A 51 -11.86 14.28 5.42
C SER A 51 -12.25 13.60 6.74
N LYS A 52 -13.02 14.29 7.59
CA LYS A 52 -13.54 13.72 8.83
C LYS A 52 -14.49 12.56 8.54
N GLN A 53 -15.42 12.72 7.61
CA GLN A 53 -16.35 11.68 7.22
C GLN A 53 -15.62 10.44 6.69
N LEU A 54 -14.62 10.61 5.83
CA LEU A 54 -13.80 9.51 5.34
C LEU A 54 -13.08 8.79 6.48
N LEU A 55 -12.49 9.53 7.41
CA LEU A 55 -11.84 8.96 8.59
C LEU A 55 -12.84 8.16 9.45
N TYR A 56 -14.02 8.70 9.74
CA TYR A 56 -15.05 7.99 10.50
C TYR A 56 -15.60 6.76 9.78
N THR A 57 -15.83 6.84 8.47
CA THR A 57 -16.26 5.67 7.67
C THR A 57 -15.18 4.58 7.67
N ARG A 58 -13.90 4.97 7.56
CA ARG A 58 -12.79 4.02 7.65
C ARG A 58 -12.71 3.39 9.03
N LEU A 59 -12.82 4.17 10.11
CA LEU A 59 -12.84 3.66 11.48
C LEU A 59 -14.02 2.71 11.73
N ALA A 60 -15.22 3.05 11.25
CA ALA A 60 -16.40 2.20 11.36
C ALA A 60 -16.26 0.87 10.60
N SER A 61 -15.43 0.83 9.55
CA SER A 61 -15.15 -0.41 8.80
C SER A 61 -14.11 -1.32 9.46
N ILE A 62 -13.33 -0.84 10.44
CA ILE A 62 -12.32 -1.61 11.15
C ILE A 62 -12.89 -2.85 11.86
N PRO A 63 -13.98 -2.78 12.65
CA PRO A 63 -14.52 -3.96 13.33
C PRO A 63 -14.94 -5.07 12.36
N GLY A 64 -15.55 -4.74 11.22
CA GLY A 64 -15.91 -5.74 10.21
C GLY A 64 -14.69 -6.40 9.54
N ARG A 65 -13.60 -5.64 9.36
CA ARG A 65 -12.32 -6.17 8.87
C ARG A 65 -11.66 -7.07 9.91
N TYR A 66 -11.71 -6.69 11.18
CA TYR A 66 -11.19 -7.49 12.28
C TYR A 66 -11.92 -8.83 12.41
N GLU A 67 -13.24 -8.85 12.29
CA GLU A 67 -14.01 -10.09 12.31
C GLU A 67 -13.65 -11.03 11.15
N SER A 68 -13.45 -10.47 9.95
CA SER A 68 -13.00 -11.25 8.78
C SER A 68 -11.60 -11.83 9.00
N PHE A 69 -10.69 -11.03 9.53
CA PHE A 69 -9.33 -11.46 9.87
C PHE A 69 -9.33 -12.57 10.93
N TRP A 70 -10.21 -12.50 11.94
CA TRP A 70 -10.36 -13.56 12.94
C TRP A 70 -10.88 -14.86 12.34
N LYS A 71 -11.79 -14.80 11.35
CA LYS A 71 -12.26 -15.99 10.63
C LYS A 71 -11.12 -16.64 9.84
N GLU A 72 -10.29 -15.84 9.17
CA GLU A 72 -9.11 -16.35 8.45
C GLU A 72 -8.06 -16.93 9.40
N LEU A 73 -7.82 -16.28 10.55
CA LEU A 73 -6.94 -16.83 11.58
C LEU A 73 -7.46 -18.13 12.19
N ASP A 74 -8.76 -18.24 12.44
CA ASP A 74 -9.33 -19.48 12.97
C ASP A 74 -9.27 -20.61 11.94
N TYR A 75 -9.45 -20.29 10.66
CA TYR A 75 -9.23 -21.21 9.53
C TYR A 75 -7.78 -21.72 9.47
N VAL A 76 -6.79 -20.81 9.52
CA VAL A 76 -5.36 -21.16 9.56
C VAL A 76 -5.01 -21.97 10.81
N LYS A 77 -5.60 -21.63 11.97
CA LYS A 77 -5.41 -22.36 13.23
C LYS A 77 -5.97 -23.78 13.14
N ASN A 78 -7.10 -23.96 12.47
CA ASN A 78 -7.70 -25.27 12.26
C ASN A 78 -6.86 -26.13 11.28
N LEU A 79 -6.32 -25.52 10.22
CA LEU A 79 -5.35 -26.16 9.33
C LEU A 79 -4.07 -26.58 10.07
N TRP A 80 -3.56 -25.73 10.95
CA TRP A 80 -2.40 -26.05 11.78
C TRP A 80 -2.67 -27.21 12.75
N LYS A 81 -3.87 -27.31 13.34
CA LYS A 81 -4.24 -28.46 14.19
C LYS A 81 -4.28 -29.77 13.39
N ASN A 82 -4.66 -29.73 12.11
CA ASN A 82 -4.64 -30.86 11.19
C ASN A 82 -3.30 -30.96 10.43
N ARG A 83 -2.17 -30.72 11.12
CA ARG A 83 -0.83 -30.58 10.56
C ARG A 83 -0.30 -31.78 9.76
N GLN A 84 -0.96 -32.94 9.86
CA GLN A 84 -0.57 -34.15 9.11
C GLN A 84 -1.06 -34.14 7.65
N GLU A 85 -2.04 -33.32 7.28
CA GLU A 85 -2.56 -33.21 5.90
C GLU A 85 -2.10 -31.94 5.16
N LEU A 86 -1.18 -31.16 5.75
CA LEU A 86 -0.78 -29.86 5.21
C LEU A 86 0.11 -30.00 3.97
N LYS A 87 -0.44 -29.64 2.81
CA LYS A 87 0.28 -29.53 1.52
C LYS A 87 1.43 -28.53 1.65
N VAL A 88 2.58 -28.89 1.09
CA VAL A 88 3.81 -28.05 1.04
C VAL A 88 3.55 -26.69 0.38
N GLU A 89 2.53 -26.61 -0.48
CA GLU A 89 2.07 -25.39 -1.16
C GLU A 89 1.52 -24.33 -0.20
N ASP A 90 0.65 -24.69 0.75
CA ASP A 90 0.10 -23.76 1.75
C ASP A 90 1.18 -23.20 2.69
N ALA A 91 2.14 -24.06 3.07
CA ALA A 91 3.31 -23.63 3.84
C ALA A 91 4.19 -22.64 3.07
N GLY A 92 4.33 -22.83 1.75
CA GLY A 92 5.05 -21.93 0.86
C GLY A 92 4.37 -20.55 0.72
N ILE A 93 3.05 -20.52 0.60
CA ILE A 93 2.27 -19.28 0.53
C ILE A 93 2.37 -18.51 1.85
N ALA A 94 2.24 -19.19 2.99
CA ALA A 94 2.39 -18.57 4.30
C ALA A 94 3.80 -17.99 4.51
N ALA A 95 4.84 -18.68 4.05
CA ALA A 95 6.22 -18.21 4.11
C ALA A 95 6.44 -16.97 3.22
N LEU A 96 5.90 -16.95 2.00
CA LEU A 96 5.97 -15.80 1.09
C LEU A 96 5.25 -14.59 1.68
N PHE A 97 4.07 -14.79 2.26
CA PHE A 97 3.32 -13.72 2.93
C PHE A 97 4.09 -13.16 4.13
N GLY A 98 4.71 -14.03 4.94
CA GLY A 98 5.57 -13.63 6.04
C GLY A 98 6.79 -12.82 5.58
N LEU A 99 7.43 -13.23 4.49
CA LEU A 99 8.55 -12.49 3.89
C LEU A 99 8.11 -11.11 3.38
N GLU A 100 6.95 -11.03 2.72
CA GLU A 100 6.41 -9.77 2.22
C GLU A 100 6.04 -8.81 3.36
N CYS A 101 5.42 -9.32 4.43
CA CYS A 101 5.18 -8.55 5.65
C CYS A 101 6.48 -8.02 6.27
N PHE A 102 7.53 -8.84 6.32
CA PHE A 102 8.83 -8.43 6.84
C PHE A 102 9.48 -7.37 5.96
N ALA A 103 9.41 -7.51 4.64
CA ALA A 103 9.91 -6.52 3.70
C ALA A 103 9.19 -5.16 3.86
N TRP A 104 7.86 -5.17 4.02
CA TRP A 104 7.09 -3.95 4.30
C TRP A 104 7.42 -3.32 5.66
N PHE A 105 7.68 -4.14 6.68
CA PHE A 105 8.14 -3.64 7.98
C PHE A 105 9.51 -2.95 7.85
N CYS A 106 10.48 -3.57 7.17
CA CYS A 106 11.78 -2.96 6.90
C CYS A 106 11.65 -1.67 6.07
N ALA A 107 10.75 -1.64 5.08
CA ALA A 107 10.46 -0.41 4.32
C ALA A 107 9.90 0.69 5.22
N GLY A 108 8.98 0.35 6.13
CA GLY A 108 8.46 1.27 7.14
C GLY A 108 9.54 1.82 8.08
N GLU A 109 10.48 0.97 8.49
CA GLU A 109 11.65 1.38 9.29
C GLU A 109 12.55 2.37 8.53
N ILE A 110 12.81 2.12 7.24
CA ILE A 110 13.59 3.03 6.39
C ILE A 110 12.88 4.39 6.24
N VAL A 111 11.57 4.39 6.05
CA VAL A 111 10.76 5.63 5.98
C VAL A 111 10.75 6.36 7.33
N GLY A 112 10.60 5.63 8.44
CA GLY A 112 10.64 6.17 9.81
C GLY A 112 12.01 6.73 10.20
N ARG A 113 13.10 6.20 9.64
CA ARG A 113 14.46 6.74 9.75
C ARG A 113 14.78 7.86 8.75
N GLY A 114 13.79 8.41 8.06
CA GLY A 114 13.97 9.54 7.15
C GLY A 114 14.70 9.20 5.84
N PHE A 115 14.46 8.00 5.28
CA PHE A 115 15.11 7.48 4.06
C PHE A 115 16.61 7.19 4.20
N THR A 116 17.08 6.90 5.41
CA THR A 116 18.46 6.47 5.63
C THR A 116 18.58 4.98 5.32
N PHE A 117 19.00 4.65 4.08
CA PHE A 117 19.16 3.27 3.61
C PHE A 117 20.35 2.53 4.25
N THR A 118 21.22 3.23 4.99
CA THR A 118 22.45 2.67 5.57
C THR A 118 22.63 3.08 7.03
N GLY A 119 22.14 2.25 7.96
CA GLY A 119 22.51 2.28 9.38
C GLY A 119 21.96 3.43 10.23
N TYR A 120 21.97 3.22 11.55
CA TYR A 120 21.86 4.32 12.52
C TYR A 120 23.09 5.23 12.36
N TYR A 121 22.87 6.53 12.16
CA TYR A 121 23.92 7.51 12.40
C TYR A 121 24.20 7.52 13.91
N VAL A 122 25.28 6.86 14.31
CA VAL A 122 25.99 7.14 15.57
C VAL A 122 26.82 8.41 15.40
#